data_AF-A0AAV5TMC9-F1
#
_entry.id   AF-A0AAV5TMC9-F1
#
_cell.length_a   1.000
_cell.length_b   1.000
_cell.length_c   1.000
_cell.angle_alpha   90.00
_cell.angle_beta   90.00
_cell.angle_gamma   90.00
#
_symmetry.space_group_name_H-M   'P 1'
#
loop_
_entity.id
_entity.type
_entity.pdbx_description
1 polymer ?
#
loop_
_entity_poly.entity_id
_entity_poly.type
_entity_poly.pdbx_seq_one_letter_code
_entity_poly.pdbx_strand_id
1 'polypeptide(L)'
;THHNGSSNRIIIDPMRPIHVEEVIYFWDKQFLPEMNTSCTQFEMNGRGNGTICDPTKQQICSNEIAESLFQDKITFDSGISPSRLVWLCPHCCDLKCCLPVSSYIKLIIIFSLIVILLSLSIIMHR
;
A
#
# COMPACT_ATOMS: atom_id res chain seq x y z
N THR A 1 -29.82 -25.62 -9.08
CA THR A 1 -28.45 -25.54 -9.61
C THR A 1 -27.83 -24.24 -9.12
N HIS A 2 -26.98 -24.30 -8.09
CA HIS A 2 -26.26 -23.12 -7.61
C HIS A 2 -25.16 -22.79 -8.63
N HIS A 3 -25.33 -21.73 -9.41
CA HIS A 3 -24.21 -21.15 -10.16
C HIS A 3 -23.30 -20.47 -9.15
N ASN A 4 -22.26 -21.20 -8.74
CA ASN A 4 -21.10 -20.65 -8.05
C ASN A 4 -20.28 -19.87 -9.09
N GLY A 5 -20.85 -18.75 -9.55
CA GLY A 5 -20.25 -17.89 -10.55
C GLY A 5 -19.11 -17.13 -9.89
N SER A 6 -17.89 -17.63 -10.07
CA SER A 6 -16.69 -16.82 -9.91
C SER A 6 -16.85 -15.61 -10.84
N SER A 7 -17.22 -14.46 -10.27
CA SER A 7 -17.27 -13.21 -11.01
C SER A 7 -15.83 -12.85 -11.37
N ASN A 8 -15.56 -12.60 -12.65
CA ASN A 8 -14.26 -12.08 -13.07
C ASN A 8 -14.41 -10.58 -13.21
N ARG A 9 -13.55 -9.81 -12.51
CA ARG A 9 -13.55 -8.37 -12.64
C ARG A 9 -12.56 -7.97 -13.72
N ILE A 10 -13.11 -7.53 -14.85
CA ILE A 10 -12.31 -7.08 -16.00
C ILE A 10 -11.85 -5.64 -15.75
N ILE A 11 -10.53 -5.43 -15.80
CA ILE A 11 -9.95 -4.09 -15.82
C ILE A 11 -9.84 -3.65 -17.27
N ILE A 12 -10.57 -2.59 -17.59
CA ILE A 12 -10.69 -2.08 -18.95
C ILE A 12 -9.40 -1.36 -19.38
N ASP A 13 -8.73 -0.67 -18.46
CA ASP A 13 -7.52 0.09 -18.77
C ASP A 13 -6.43 -0.11 -17.69
N PRO A 14 -5.40 -0.94 -17.94
CA PRO A 14 -4.33 -1.17 -16.97
C PRO A 14 -3.40 0.04 -16.78
N MET A 15 -3.44 1.04 -17.67
CA MET A 15 -2.70 2.29 -17.48
C MET A 15 -3.32 3.19 -16.41
N ARG A 16 -4.59 2.94 -16.05
CA ARG A 16 -5.28 3.70 -15.02
C ARG A 16 -5.09 3.03 -13.66
N PRO A 17 -4.51 3.72 -12.67
CA PRO A 17 -4.37 3.17 -11.33
C PRO A 17 -5.72 3.05 -10.63
N ILE A 18 -5.75 2.27 -9.56
CA ILE A 18 -6.88 2.19 -8.64
C ILE A 18 -6.58 2.93 -7.34
N HIS A 19 -7.63 3.47 -6.73
CA HIS A 19 -7.54 4.14 -5.45
C HIS A 19 -8.26 3.31 -4.39
N VAL A 20 -7.53 2.92 -3.35
CA VAL A 20 -8.08 2.20 -2.21
C VAL A 20 -7.70 2.96 -0.95
N GLU A 21 -8.71 3.44 -0.24
CA GLU A 21 -8.56 4.32 0.93
C GLU A 21 -7.80 5.61 0.59
N GLU A 22 -6.51 5.69 0.95
CA GLU A 22 -5.62 6.84 0.76
C GLU A 22 -4.42 6.50 -0.15
N VAL A 23 -4.39 5.28 -0.70
CA VAL A 23 -3.24 4.79 -1.47
C VAL A 23 -3.65 4.52 -2.92
N ILE A 24 -2.78 4.95 -3.83
CA ILE A 24 -2.93 4.76 -5.26
C ILE A 24 -2.07 3.58 -5.69
N TYR A 25 -2.70 2.57 -6.27
CA TYR A 25 -2.03 1.36 -6.75
C TYR A 25 -2.02 1.28 -8.27
N PHE A 26 -0.91 0.78 -8.77
CA PHE A 26 -0.60 0.54 -10.17
C PHE A 26 -0.48 -0.97 -10.41
N TRP A 27 -0.85 -1.38 -11.61
CA TRP A 27 -0.97 -2.78 -12.00
C TRP A 27 0.35 -3.37 -12.51
N ASP A 28 1.37 -3.46 -11.66
CA ASP A 28 2.78 -3.76 -11.98
C ASP A 28 3.66 -2.51 -12.22
N LYS A 29 4.98 -2.68 -12.14
CA LYS A 29 5.97 -1.59 -12.18
C LYS A 29 5.97 -0.82 -13.50
N GLN A 30 5.62 -1.49 -14.60
CA GLN A 30 5.61 -0.90 -15.94
C GLN A 30 4.52 0.15 -16.14
N PHE A 31 3.53 0.20 -15.24
CA PHE A 31 2.44 1.18 -15.27
C PHE A 31 2.67 2.34 -14.28
N LEU A 32 3.85 2.41 -13.64
CA LEU A 32 4.20 3.57 -12.83
C LEU A 32 4.42 4.81 -13.71
N PRO A 33 4.06 6.01 -13.22
CA PRO A 33 4.36 7.24 -13.93
C PRO A 33 5.87 7.48 -14.00
N GLU A 34 6.30 8.31 -14.96
CA GLU A 34 7.70 8.73 -15.05
C GLU A 34 8.13 9.52 -13.80
N MET A 35 9.25 9.12 -13.20
CA MET A 35 9.75 9.67 -11.93
C MET A 35 10.46 11.04 -12.09
N ASN A 36 10.31 11.73 -13.23
CA ASN A 36 11.07 12.93 -13.59
C ASN A 36 10.29 14.25 -13.39
N THR A 37 9.00 14.20 -13.06
CA THR A 37 8.15 15.39 -12.85
C THR A 37 7.94 15.70 -11.37
N SER A 38 7.70 16.98 -11.04
CA SER A 38 7.40 17.41 -9.67
C SER A 38 6.07 16.88 -9.17
N CYS A 39 5.05 16.87 -10.03
CA CYS A 39 3.78 16.21 -9.78
C CYS A 39 3.20 15.66 -11.08
N THR A 40 2.69 14.43 -11.06
CA THR A 40 1.96 13.81 -12.18
C THR A 40 0.50 13.64 -11.78
N GLN A 41 -0.41 14.12 -12.63
CA GLN A 41 -1.84 13.85 -12.53
C GLN A 41 -2.24 12.72 -13.46
N PHE A 42 -3.19 11.90 -13.03
CA PHE A 42 -3.69 10.78 -13.82
C PHE A 42 -5.17 10.53 -13.54
N GLU A 43 -5.86 10.04 -14.57
CA GLU A 43 -7.23 9.52 -14.43
C GLU A 43 -7.19 8.14 -13.76
N MET A 44 -8.07 7.93 -12.79
CA MET A 44 -8.16 6.65 -12.08
C MET A 44 -9.18 5.71 -12.72
N ASN A 45 -9.02 4.41 -12.51
CA ASN A 45 -10.04 3.40 -12.76
C ASN A 45 -11.16 3.55 -11.72
N GLY A 46 -12.09 4.47 -11.97
CA GLY A 46 -13.15 4.84 -11.04
C GLY A 46 -13.59 6.28 -11.24
N ARG A 47 -13.88 6.98 -10.15
CA ARG A 47 -14.29 8.40 -10.19
C ARG A 47 -13.20 9.27 -9.57
N GLY A 48 -12.68 10.20 -10.36
CA GLY A 48 -11.73 11.22 -9.90
C GLY A 48 -10.35 11.10 -10.53
N ASN A 49 -9.50 12.05 -10.17
CA ASN A 49 -8.11 12.14 -10.62
C ASN A 49 -7.18 11.96 -9.42
N GLY A 50 -6.08 11.26 -9.65
CA GLY A 50 -4.98 11.17 -8.69
C GLY A 50 -3.89 12.16 -9.00
N THR A 51 -3.14 12.53 -7.97
CA THR A 51 -1.89 13.28 -8.12
C THR A 51 -0.83 12.62 -7.27
N ILE A 52 0.33 12.37 -7.86
CA ILE A 52 1.54 11.95 -7.14
C ILE A 52 2.54 13.09 -7.27
N CYS A 53 3.06 13.56 -6.14
CA CYS A 53 4.08 14.59 -6.10
C CYS A 53 5.37 14.05 -5.50
N ASP A 54 6.49 14.59 -5.97
CA ASP A 54 7.84 14.22 -5.61
C ASP A 54 8.06 12.70 -5.59
N PRO A 55 7.80 11.99 -6.71
CA PRO A 55 7.94 10.53 -6.74
C PRO A 55 9.37 10.06 -6.41
N THR A 56 10.38 10.92 -6.61
CA THR A 56 11.78 10.68 -6.25
C THR A 56 12.03 10.61 -4.74
N LYS A 57 11.15 11.17 -3.90
CA LYS A 57 11.21 11.09 -2.44
C LYS A 57 10.50 9.86 -1.88
N GLN A 58 9.86 9.08 -2.73
CA GLN A 58 9.08 7.91 -2.36
C GLN A 58 9.80 6.64 -2.83
N GLN A 59 9.67 5.56 -2.08
CA GLN A 59 10.13 4.25 -2.51
C GLN A 59 8.99 3.50 -3.21
N ILE A 60 9.36 2.64 -4.15
CA ILE A 60 8.42 1.77 -4.85
C ILE A 60 8.13 0.57 -3.94
N CYS A 61 6.89 0.48 -3.49
CA CYS A 61 6.35 -0.66 -2.76
C CYS A 61 5.65 -1.61 -3.71
N SER A 62 5.71 -2.91 -3.44
CA SER A 62 4.99 -3.89 -4.25
C SER A 62 4.60 -5.12 -3.45
N ASN A 63 3.43 -5.67 -3.74
CA ASN A 63 2.97 -6.93 -3.18
C ASN A 63 2.40 -7.81 -4.29
N GLU A 64 2.53 -9.12 -4.13
CA GLU A 64 1.93 -10.07 -5.06
C GLU A 64 0.42 -10.06 -4.91
N ILE A 65 -0.29 -10.16 -6.03
CA ILE A 65 -1.75 -10.24 -6.00
C ILE A 65 -2.12 -11.65 -5.59
N ALA A 66 -2.28 -11.87 -4.28
CA ALA A 66 -2.85 -13.09 -3.76
C ALA A 66 -4.34 -13.14 -4.12
N GLU A 67 -4.86 -14.35 -4.42
CA GLU A 67 -6.28 -14.57 -4.70
C GLU A 67 -7.20 -14.09 -3.56
N SER A 68 -6.69 -13.96 -2.34
CA SER A 68 -7.45 -13.47 -1.19
C SER A 68 -7.65 -11.94 -1.18
N LEU A 69 -6.89 -11.17 -1.95
CA LEU A 69 -6.99 -9.71 -1.95
C LEU A 69 -8.19 -9.19 -2.73
N PHE A 70 -8.64 -9.96 -3.72
CA PHE A 70 -9.80 -9.63 -4.53
C PHE A 70 -10.75 -10.82 -4.53
N GLN A 71 -12.04 -10.57 -4.28
CA GLN A 71 -13.05 -11.63 -4.36
C GLN A 71 -13.13 -12.25 -5.76
N ASP A 72 -12.78 -11.45 -6.76
CA ASP A 72 -12.87 -11.77 -8.17
C ASP A 72 -11.47 -11.84 -8.78
N LYS A 73 -11.26 -12.79 -9.71
CA LYS A 73 -10.03 -12.83 -10.50
C LYS A 73 -9.94 -11.57 -11.35
N ILE A 74 -8.80 -10.89 -11.25
CA ILE A 74 -8.51 -9.70 -12.03
C ILE A 74 -7.84 -10.08 -13.34
N THR A 75 -8.44 -9.67 -14.45
CA THR A 75 -7.88 -9.83 -15.80
C THR A 75 -7.98 -8.53 -16.57
N PHE A 76 -6.92 -8.19 -17.31
CA PHE A 76 -6.96 -7.13 -18.31
C PHE A 76 -7.76 -7.57 -19.53
N ASP A 77 -8.17 -6.62 -20.36
CA ASP A 77 -8.88 -6.89 -21.63
C ASP A 77 -8.05 -7.77 -22.61
N SER A 78 -6.72 -7.76 -22.47
CA SER A 78 -5.82 -8.66 -23.18
C SER A 78 -5.86 -10.11 -22.71
N GLY A 79 -6.60 -10.41 -21.64
CA GLY A 79 -6.62 -11.71 -20.96
C GLY A 79 -5.45 -11.95 -20.01
N ILE A 80 -4.48 -11.04 -19.96
CA ILE A 80 -3.34 -11.12 -19.03
C ILE A 80 -3.81 -10.67 -17.64
N SER A 81 -3.38 -11.39 -16.60
CA SER A 81 -3.63 -11.00 -15.20
C SER A 81 -2.42 -10.22 -14.66
N PRO A 82 -2.63 -9.12 -13.89
CA PRO A 82 -1.53 -8.44 -13.22
C PRO A 82 -0.83 -9.39 -12.25
N SER A 83 0.49 -9.27 -12.13
CA SER A 83 1.26 -10.13 -11.22
C SER A 83 1.36 -9.52 -9.82
N ARG A 84 1.42 -8.19 -9.74
CA ARG A 84 1.67 -7.44 -8.50
C ARG A 84 0.88 -6.15 -8.47
N LEU A 85 0.56 -5.71 -7.26
CA LEU A 85 0.18 -4.32 -6.99
C LEU A 85 1.44 -3.55 -6.65
N VAL A 86 1.57 -2.35 -7.20
CA VAL A 86 2.70 -1.46 -6.99
C VAL A 86 2.19 -0.10 -6.56
N TRP A 87 2.82 0.53 -5.58
CA TRP A 87 2.43 1.86 -5.11
C TRP A 87 3.65 2.62 -4.61
N LEU A 88 3.53 3.94 -4.46
CA LEU A 88 4.61 4.79 -3.96
C LEU A 88 4.29 5.19 -2.52
N CYS A 89 5.26 4.99 -1.62
CA CYS A 89 5.17 5.45 -0.24
C CYS A 89 6.54 5.92 0.24
N PRO A 90 6.61 6.77 1.28
CA PRO A 90 7.84 6.98 2.03
C PRO A 90 8.37 5.68 2.66
N HIS A 91 7.48 4.86 3.23
CA HIS A 91 7.81 3.57 3.86
C HIS A 91 6.74 2.51 3.52
N CYS A 92 7.18 1.30 3.16
CA CYS A 92 6.30 0.18 2.78
C CYS A 92 5.93 -0.63 4.01
N CYS A 93 4.63 -0.87 4.21
CA CYS A 93 4.13 -1.78 5.22
C CYS A 93 2.98 -2.61 4.64
N ASP A 94 3.24 -3.88 4.35
CA ASP A 94 2.26 -4.79 3.74
C ASP A 94 1.57 -4.19 2.51
N LEU A 95 0.32 -3.75 2.66
CA LEU A 95 -0.52 -3.14 1.63
C LEU A 95 -0.88 -1.69 1.97
N LYS A 96 -0.06 -0.97 2.76
CA LYS A 96 -0.31 0.42 3.14
C LYS A 96 1.00 1.22 3.21
N CYS A 97 0.89 2.54 3.25
CA CYS A 97 2.00 3.40 3.65
C CYS A 97 2.07 3.46 5.18
N CYS A 98 3.25 3.24 5.74
CA CYS A 98 3.50 3.58 7.14
C CYS A 98 4.11 4.96 7.24
N LEU A 99 3.73 5.69 8.29
CA LEU A 99 4.59 6.73 8.79
C LEU A 99 5.86 6.07 9.33
N PRO A 100 7.06 6.63 9.10
CA PRO A 100 8.22 6.20 9.85
C PRO A 100 7.84 6.33 11.33
N VAL A 101 7.75 5.21 12.04
CA VAL A 101 7.55 5.25 13.50
C VAL A 101 8.73 6.05 13.99
N SER A 102 8.49 7.32 14.33
CA SER A 102 9.56 8.24 14.66
C SER A 102 10.44 7.53 15.67
N SER A 103 11.75 7.48 15.43
CA SER A 103 12.69 6.86 16.37
C SER A 103 12.45 7.34 17.81
N TYR A 104 11.88 8.53 17.95
CA TYR A 104 11.35 9.11 19.18
C TYR A 104 10.25 8.28 19.88
N ILE A 105 9.24 7.77 19.18
CA ILE A 105 8.18 6.94 19.78
C ILE A 105 8.77 5.61 20.28
N LYS A 106 9.69 5.00 19.53
CA LYS A 106 10.40 3.80 19.98
C LYS A 106 11.19 4.07 21.27
N LEU A 107 11.89 5.21 21.34
CA LEU A 107 12.59 5.66 22.54
C LEU A 107 11.64 5.87 23.73
N ILE A 108 10.48 6.49 23.52
CA ILE A 108 9.47 6.71 24.58
C ILE A 108 8.97 5.37 25.13
N ILE A 109 8.67 4.40 24.27
CA ILE A 109 8.18 3.08 24.70
C ILE A 109 9.25 2.36 25.53
N ILE A 110 10.51 2.37 25.08
CA ILE A 110 11.63 1.76 25.81
C ILE A 110 11.83 2.45 27.17
N PHE A 111 11.84 3.78 27.19
CA PHE A 111 12.00 4.54 28.43
C PHE A 111 10.86 4.26 29.41
N SER A 112 9.62 4.21 28.93
CA SER A 112 8.44 3.90 29.75
C SER A 112 8.54 2.49 30.34
N LEU A 113 8.97 1.49 29.57
CA LEU A 113 9.22 0.13 30.06
C LEU A 113 10.29 0.10 31.15
N ILE A 114 11.40 0.84 30.99
CA ILE A 114 12.47 0.91 32.00
C ILE A 114 11.94 1.51 33.30
N VAL A 115 11.18 2.61 33.24
CA VAL A 115 10.60 3.25 34.43
C VAL A 115 9.62 2.30 35.16
N ILE A 116 8.82 1.53 34.42
CA ILE A 116 7.94 0.51 35.01
C ILE A 116 8.74 -0.60 35.70
N LEU A 117 9.81 -1.10 35.07
CA LEU A 117 10.66 -2.14 35.67
C LEU A 117 11.39 -1.65 36.92
N LEU A 118 11.88 -0.41 36.92
CA LEU A 118 12.52 0.22 38.07
C LEU A 118 11.54 0.42 39.23
N SER A 119 10.31 0.83 38.95
CA SER A 119 9.29 0.99 39.99
C SER A 119 8.87 -0.36 40.59
N LEU A 120 8.72 -1.42 39.78
CA LEU A 120 8.42 -2.77 40.27
C LEU A 120 9.54 -3.35 41.14
N SER A 121 10.80 -3.13 40.77
CA SER A 121 11.96 -3.60 41.56
C SER A 121 12.07 -2.90 42.91
N ILE A 122 11.74 -1.60 43.00
CA ILE A 122 11.65 -0.88 44.28
C ILE A 122 10.55 -1.45 45.18
N ILE A 123 9.38 -1.76 44.61
CA ILE A 123 8.25 -2.33 45.36
C ILE A 123 8.60 -3.73 45.90
N MET A 124 9.28 -4.56 45.11
CA MET A 124 9.66 -5.91 45.53
C MET A 124 10.75 -5.95 46.62
N HIS A 125 11.58 -4.91 46.71
CA HIS A 125 12.64 -4.82 47.72
C HIS A 125 12.19 -4.18 49.03
N ARG A 126 10.94 -3.74 49.13
CA ARG A 126 10.36 -3.09 50.30
C ARG A 126 9.38 -4.01 51.02
#